data_AF-A0A2V8MZN8-F1
#
_entry.id   AF-A0A2V8MZN8-F1
#
_cell.length_a   1.000
_cell.length_b   1.000
_cell.length_c   1.000
_cell.angle_alpha   90.00
_cell.angle_beta   90.00
_cell.angle_gamma   90.00
#
_symmetry.space_group_name_H-M   'P 1'
#
loop_
_entity.id
_entity.type
_entity.pdbx_description
1 polymer ?
#
loop_
_entity_poly.entity_id
_entity_poly.type
_entity_poly.pdbx_seq_one_letter_code
_entity_poly.pdbx_strand_id
1 'polypeptide(L)'
;MKKSLYDRLGGYDAIAAVVDDFITRLATDQRFQRFFTGFSNDSKKRLRQHILDQFCAAAGGPCVYMGRDMKTTHTGLGITEDDWNAAAKHLVEALDKYKVPKAEKDELLAFVVTQKKDIVEK
;
A
#
# COMPACT_ATOMS: atom_id res chain seq x y z
N MET A 1 -12.37 -3.28 25.56
CA MET A 1 -12.42 -3.37 24.09
C MET A 1 -10.99 -3.44 23.56
N LYS A 2 -10.70 -4.27 22.55
CA LYS A 2 -9.38 -4.29 21.89
C LYS A 2 -9.21 -2.99 21.10
N LYS A 3 -8.05 -2.33 21.19
CA LYS A 3 -7.73 -1.17 20.35
C LYS A 3 -7.82 -1.56 18.86
N SER A 4 -8.19 -0.61 18.00
CA SER A 4 -8.18 -0.80 16.55
C SER A 4 -6.76 -1.15 16.05
N LEU A 5 -6.64 -1.68 14.83
CA LEU A 5 -5.32 -1.85 14.22
C LEU A 5 -4.65 -0.47 14.00
N TYR A 6 -5.43 0.54 13.61
CA TYR A 6 -4.99 1.92 13.44
C TYR A 6 -4.30 2.47 14.70
N ASP A 7 -4.94 2.31 15.86
CA ASP A 7 -4.36 2.76 17.14
C ASP A 7 -3.07 2.00 17.50
N ARG A 8 -3.00 0.70 17.17
CA ARG A 8 -1.82 -0.13 17.45
C ARG A 8 -0.67 0.14 16.48
N LEU A 9 -0.97 0.54 15.24
CA LEU A 9 0.01 0.98 14.26
C LEU A 9 0.60 2.37 14.57
N GLY A 10 0.00 3.12 15.52
CA GLY A 10 0.45 4.46 15.88
C GLY A 10 -0.30 5.58 15.16
N GLY A 11 -1.44 5.28 14.54
CA GLY A 11 -2.30 6.25 13.88
C GLY A 11 -1.77 6.76 12.54
N TYR A 12 -2.35 7.86 12.07
CA TYR A 12 -2.19 8.35 10.70
C TYR A 12 -0.73 8.60 10.30
N ASP A 13 0.04 9.31 11.13
CA ASP A 13 1.42 9.69 10.80
C ASP A 13 2.35 8.48 10.71
N ALA A 14 2.14 7.47 11.57
CA ALA A 14 2.91 6.23 11.52
C ALA A 14 2.60 5.43 10.25
N ILE A 15 1.32 5.35 9.85
CA ILE A 15 0.92 4.72 8.58
C ILE A 15 1.47 5.52 7.40
N ALA A 16 1.43 6.85 7.45
CA ALA A 16 1.96 7.72 6.41
C ALA A 16 3.47 7.48 6.19
N ALA A 17 4.25 7.33 7.26
CA ALA A 17 5.67 7.04 7.16
C ALA A 17 5.97 5.69 6.49
N VAL A 18 5.18 4.65 6.78
CA VAL A 18 5.26 3.34 6.10
C VAL A 18 4.92 3.48 4.62
N VAL A 19 3.84 4.19 4.30
CA VAL A 19 3.40 4.41 2.91
C VAL A 19 4.43 5.17 2.10
N ASP A 20 5.04 6.21 2.68
CA ASP A 20 6.08 6.99 2.02
C ASP A 20 7.33 6.17 1.71
N ASP A 21 7.75 5.30 2.63
CA ASP A 21 8.87 4.37 2.40
C ASP A 21 8.51 3.32 1.33
N PHE A 22 7.31 2.76 1.40
CA PHE A 22 6.82 1.78 0.42
C PHE A 22 6.78 2.37 -0.99
N ILE A 23 6.21 3.56 -1.18
CA ILE A 23 6.17 4.24 -2.48
C ILE A 23 7.58 4.56 -2.97
N THR A 24 8.48 4.97 -2.08
CA THR A 24 9.89 5.24 -2.43
C THR A 24 10.57 3.97 -2.95
N ARG A 25 10.36 2.81 -2.32
CA ARG A 25 10.89 1.52 -2.78
C ARG A 25 10.34 1.15 -4.16
N LEU A 26 9.03 1.26 -4.36
CA LEU A 26 8.43 1.03 -5.66
C LEU A 26 9.01 1.96 -6.74
N ALA A 27 9.13 3.25 -6.44
CA ALA A 27 9.61 4.25 -7.41
C ALA A 27 11.10 4.09 -7.76
N THR A 28 11.88 3.45 -6.89
CA THR A 28 13.34 3.25 -7.08
C THR A 28 13.71 1.86 -7.60
N ASP A 29 12.79 0.89 -7.55
CA ASP A 29 12.99 -0.42 -8.19
C ASP A 29 12.67 -0.35 -9.69
N GLN A 30 13.66 -0.72 -10.51
CA GLN A 30 13.59 -0.69 -11.96
C GLN A 30 12.41 -1.50 -12.53
N ARG A 31 11.98 -2.57 -11.84
CA ARG A 31 10.84 -3.40 -12.25
C ARG A 31 9.55 -2.60 -12.37
N PHE A 32 9.35 -1.60 -11.51
CA PHE A 32 8.12 -0.82 -11.43
C PHE A 32 8.15 0.47 -12.25
N GLN A 33 9.28 0.85 -12.84
CA GLN A 33 9.39 2.09 -13.62
C GLN A 33 8.28 2.20 -14.68
N ARG A 34 7.91 1.08 -15.32
CA ARG A 34 6.83 1.03 -16.32
C ARG A 34 5.47 1.51 -15.82
N PHE A 35 5.19 1.39 -14.53
CA PHE A 35 3.90 1.79 -13.94
C PHE A 35 3.85 3.27 -13.55
N PHE A 36 5.01 3.91 -13.40
CA PHE A 36 5.12 5.32 -12.98
C PHE A 36 5.50 6.27 -14.11
N THR A 37 5.75 5.77 -15.31
CA THR A 37 6.02 6.59 -16.50
C THR A 37 4.86 7.58 -16.73
N GLY A 38 5.19 8.86 -16.88
CA GLY A 38 4.20 9.92 -17.12
C GLY A 38 3.52 10.48 -15.86
N PHE A 39 3.89 10.03 -14.66
CA PHE A 39 3.34 10.59 -13.43
C PHE A 39 3.78 12.04 -13.22
N SER A 40 2.80 12.96 -13.27
CA SER A 40 2.97 14.33 -12.82
C SER A 40 3.18 14.40 -11.30
N ASN A 41 3.67 15.54 -10.80
CA ASN A 41 3.79 15.76 -9.34
C ASN A 41 2.43 15.64 -8.62
N ASP A 42 1.35 16.06 -9.28
CA ASP A 42 -0.01 15.88 -8.76
C ASP A 42 -0.41 14.39 -8.69
N SER A 43 -0.12 13.62 -9.75
CA SER A 43 -0.41 12.18 -9.78
C SER A 43 0.33 11.43 -8.68
N LYS A 44 1.59 11.82 -8.38
CA LYS A 44 2.38 11.26 -7.27
C LYS A 44 1.74 11.56 -5.91
N LYS A 45 1.31 12.80 -5.68
CA LYS A 45 0.62 13.20 -4.43
C LYS A 45 -0.70 12.45 -4.25
N ARG A 46 -1.48 12.31 -5.33
CA ARG A 46 -2.76 11.58 -5.31
C ARG A 46 -2.56 10.09 -5.05
N LEU A 47 -1.55 9.47 -5.69
CA LEU A 47 -1.19 8.07 -5.41
C LEU A 47 -0.86 7.87 -3.93
N ARG A 48 0.01 8.72 -3.39
CA ARG A 48 0.39 8.69 -1.97
C ARG A 48 -0.84 8.76 -1.07
N GLN A 49 -1.71 9.74 -1.30
CA GLN A 49 -2.90 9.92 -0.47
C GLN A 49 -3.85 8.71 -0.57
N HIS A 50 -4.06 8.16 -1.76
CA HIS A 50 -4.91 6.99 -1.95
C HIS A 50 -4.40 5.75 -1.22
N ILE A 51 -3.10 5.45 -1.26
CA ILE A 51 -2.52 4.32 -0.54
C ILE A 51 -2.65 4.54 0.98
N LEU A 52 -2.38 5.76 1.44
CA LEU A 52 -2.51 6.12 2.86
C LEU A 52 -3.96 6.00 3.36
N ASP A 53 -4.92 6.54 2.63
CA ASP A 53 -6.34 6.44 2.97
C ASP A 53 -6.79 4.98 3.00
N GLN A 54 -6.34 4.16 2.05
CA GLN A 54 -6.68 2.75 1.99
C GLN A 54 -6.14 1.98 3.21
N PHE A 55 -4.87 2.20 3.58
CA PHE A 55 -4.27 1.54 4.75
C PHE A 55 -4.87 2.04 6.05
N CYS A 56 -5.11 3.35 6.17
CA CYS A 56 -5.76 3.94 7.34
C CYS A 56 -7.18 3.38 7.52
N ALA A 57 -8.00 3.34 6.46
CA ALA A 57 -9.35 2.80 6.50
C ALA A 57 -9.33 1.30 6.82
N ALA A 58 -8.46 0.52 6.17
CA ALA A 58 -8.33 -0.92 6.42
C ALA A 58 -7.89 -1.24 7.86
N ALA A 59 -7.10 -0.37 8.48
CA ALA A 59 -6.71 -0.50 9.87
C ALA A 59 -7.82 -0.09 10.87
N GLY A 60 -8.99 0.34 10.38
CA GLY A 60 -10.10 0.84 11.21
C GLY A 60 -9.91 2.27 11.70
N GLY A 61 -9.08 3.05 11.02
CA GLY A 61 -8.91 4.48 11.25
C GLY A 61 -10.05 5.32 10.67
N PRO A 62 -10.05 6.64 10.92
CA PRO A 62 -11.14 7.53 10.50
C PRO A 62 -11.09 7.92 9.01
N CYS A 63 -10.11 7.42 8.25
CA CYS A 63 -9.95 7.79 6.84
C CYS A 63 -10.98 7.12 5.95
N VAL A 64 -11.34 7.78 4.86
CA VAL A 64 -12.25 7.25 3.84
C VAL A 64 -11.50 7.17 2.51
N TYR A 65 -11.44 5.97 1.95
CA TYR A 65 -10.87 5.78 0.62
C TYR A 65 -11.84 6.27 -0.45
N MET A 66 -11.47 7.34 -1.14
CA MET A 66 -12.28 7.96 -2.21
C MET A 66 -11.72 7.67 -3.62
N GLY A 67 -10.77 6.74 -3.73
CA GLY A 67 -10.24 6.31 -5.02
C GLY A 67 -11.15 5.31 -5.73
N ARG A 68 -10.75 4.89 -6.94
CA ARG A 68 -11.45 3.83 -7.68
C ARG A 68 -11.18 2.49 -7.01
N ASP A 69 -12.03 1.50 -7.25
CA ASP A 69 -11.77 0.14 -6.78
C ASP A 69 -10.44 -0.42 -7.36
N MET A 70 -9.90 -1.46 -6.71
CA MET A 70 -8.60 -2.03 -7.09
C MET A 70 -8.60 -2.60 -8.50
N LYS A 71 -9.72 -3.19 -8.95
CA LYS A 71 -9.82 -3.75 -10.29
C LYS A 71 -9.77 -2.64 -11.33
N THR A 72 -10.64 -1.63 -11.22
CA THR A 72 -10.66 -0.49 -12.14
C THR A 72 -9.33 0.27 -12.14
N THR A 73 -8.67 0.39 -10.99
CA THR A 73 -7.37 1.09 -10.88
C THR A 73 -6.24 0.37 -11.61
N HIS A 74 -6.23 -0.96 -11.59
CA HIS A 74 -5.10 -1.76 -12.07
C HIS A 74 -5.35 -2.48 -13.41
N THR A 75 -6.59 -2.47 -13.90
CA THR A 75 -6.96 -3.10 -15.18
C THR A 75 -6.14 -2.53 -16.34
N GLY A 76 -5.55 -3.41 -17.14
CA GLY A 76 -4.77 -3.06 -18.33
C GLY A 76 -3.31 -2.71 -18.06
N LEU A 77 -2.85 -2.77 -16.79
CA LEU A 77 -1.45 -2.57 -16.45
C LEU A 77 -0.60 -3.82 -16.68
N GLY A 78 -1.21 -5.00 -16.85
CA GLY A 78 -0.49 -6.25 -17.06
C GLY A 78 0.37 -6.65 -15.87
N ILE A 79 -0.05 -6.31 -14.65
CA ILE A 79 0.65 -6.62 -13.40
C ILE A 79 0.72 -8.14 -13.24
N THR A 80 1.94 -8.64 -13.07
CA THR A 80 2.20 -10.07 -12.92
C THR A 80 2.23 -10.49 -11.44
N GLU A 81 2.16 -11.80 -11.22
CA GLU A 81 2.46 -12.42 -9.93
C GLU A 81 3.83 -11.99 -9.36
N ASP A 82 4.85 -11.84 -10.22
CA ASP A 82 6.19 -11.41 -9.81
C ASP A 82 6.22 -9.94 -9.38
N ASP A 83 5.50 -9.05 -10.08
CA ASP A 83 5.37 -7.65 -9.67
C ASP A 83 4.68 -7.55 -8.31
N TRP A 84 3.61 -8.33 -8.12
CA TRP A 84 2.90 -8.41 -6.85
C TRP A 84 3.80 -8.84 -5.71
N ASN A 85 4.56 -9.93 -5.90
CA ASN A 85 5.46 -10.47 -4.88
C ASN A 85 6.58 -9.48 -4.56
N ALA A 86 7.11 -8.75 -5.55
CA ALA A 86 8.10 -7.69 -5.33
C ALA A 86 7.50 -6.52 -4.54
N ALA A 87 6.27 -6.08 -4.86
CA ALA A 87 5.60 -5.01 -4.13
C ALA A 87 5.30 -5.41 -2.68
N ALA A 88 4.79 -6.63 -2.48
CA ALA A 88 4.53 -7.18 -1.14
C ALA A 88 5.83 -7.23 -0.31
N LYS A 89 6.95 -7.64 -0.92
CA LYS A 89 8.27 -7.61 -0.26
C LYS A 89 8.65 -6.20 0.17
N HIS A 90 8.51 -5.20 -0.70
CA HIS A 90 8.80 -3.81 -0.35
C HIS A 90 7.94 -3.27 0.78
N LEU A 91 6.66 -3.65 0.82
CA LEU A 91 5.77 -3.29 1.93
C LEU A 91 6.24 -3.92 3.24
N VAL A 92 6.63 -5.20 3.24
CA VAL A 92 7.19 -5.88 4.41
C VAL A 92 8.46 -5.16 4.89
N GLU A 93 9.38 -4.82 3.98
CA GLU A 93 10.61 -4.11 4.31
C GLU A 93 10.34 -2.71 4.90
N ALA A 94 9.32 -2.01 4.43
CA ALA A 94 8.90 -0.73 5.00
C ALA A 94 8.36 -0.92 6.43
N LEU A 95 7.47 -1.90 6.64
CA LEU A 95 6.94 -2.23 7.96
C LEU A 95 8.06 -2.65 8.95
N ASP A 96 9.06 -3.40 8.47
CA ASP A 96 10.23 -3.80 9.23
C ASP A 96 11.11 -2.61 9.62
N LYS A 97 11.36 -1.68 8.69
CA LYS A 97 12.12 -0.45 8.95
C LYS A 97 11.53 0.36 10.11
N TYR A 98 10.21 0.46 10.16
CA TYR A 98 9.50 1.15 11.24
C TYR A 98 9.21 0.27 12.46
N LYS A 99 9.77 -0.95 12.49
CA LYS A 99 9.66 -1.90 13.60
C LYS A 99 8.20 -2.21 13.98
N VAL A 100 7.32 -2.26 12.99
CA VAL A 100 5.92 -2.63 13.21
C VAL A 100 5.89 -4.07 13.76
N PRO A 101 5.24 -4.31 14.93
CA PRO A 101 5.25 -5.64 15.50
C PRO A 101 4.54 -6.66 14.60
N LYS A 102 4.91 -7.93 14.76
CA LYS A 102 4.47 -8.99 13.85
C LYS A 102 2.95 -9.10 13.75
N ALA A 103 2.22 -8.97 14.86
CA ALA A 103 0.77 -9.08 14.86
C ALA A 103 0.11 -8.00 14.01
N GLU A 104 0.50 -6.74 14.18
CA GLU A 104 -0.03 -5.60 13.41
C GLU A 104 0.34 -5.71 11.93
N LYS A 105 1.57 -6.15 11.65
CA LYS A 105 2.06 -6.38 10.28
C LYS A 105 1.25 -7.48 9.58
N ASP A 106 1.05 -8.62 10.24
CA ASP A 106 0.27 -9.74 9.69
C ASP A 106 -1.18 -9.32 9.42
N GLU A 107 -1.81 -8.55 10.33
CA GLU A 107 -3.17 -8.05 10.15
C GLU A 107 -3.29 -7.08 8.96
N LEU A 108 -2.34 -6.14 8.80
CA LEU A 108 -2.33 -5.23 7.64
C LEU A 108 -2.09 -6.00 6.34
N LEU A 109 -1.13 -6.93 6.32
CA LEU A 109 -0.81 -7.73 5.13
C LEU A 109 -1.97 -8.65 4.75
N ALA A 110 -2.73 -9.18 5.71
CA ALA A 110 -3.92 -9.97 5.44
C ALA A 110 -4.94 -9.17 4.61
N PHE A 111 -5.17 -7.89 4.95
CA PHE A 111 -5.98 -7.00 4.12
C PHE A 111 -5.38 -6.83 2.71
N VAL A 112 -4.08 -6.54 2.59
CA VAL A 112 -3.43 -6.35 1.28
C VAL A 112 -3.57 -7.59 0.40
N VAL A 113 -3.39 -8.79 0.95
CA VAL A 113 -3.52 -10.06 0.22
C VAL A 113 -4.92 -10.23 -0.39
N THR A 114 -5.98 -9.76 0.28
CA THR A 114 -7.34 -9.82 -0.28
C THR A 114 -7.52 -9.01 -1.57
N GLN A 115 -6.67 -8.01 -1.81
CA GLN A 115 -6.72 -7.15 -2.99
C GLN A 115 -6.06 -7.80 -4.21
N LYS A 116 -5.23 -8.84 -4.00
CA LYS A 116 -4.43 -9.47 -5.05
C LYS A 116 -5.25 -9.89 -6.28
N LYS A 117 -6.41 -10.51 -6.04
CA LYS A 117 -7.32 -11.00 -7.09
C LYS A 117 -7.83 -9.91 -8.03
N ASP A 118 -7.82 -8.66 -7.56
CA ASP A 118 -8.30 -7.49 -8.32
C ASP A 118 -7.13 -6.73 -8.96
N ILE A 119 -5.88 -7.08 -8.64
CA ILE A 119 -4.67 -6.36 -9.06
C ILE A 119 -3.83 -7.18 -10.05
N VAL A 120 -3.66 -8.48 -9.81
CA VAL A 120 -2.83 -9.37 -10.65
C VAL A 120 -3.62 -9.83 -11.88
N GLU A 121 -3.03 -9.67 -13.06
CA GLU A 121 -3.63 -10.04 -14.34
C GLU A 121 -2.92 -11.23 -15.02
N LYS A 122 -1.69 -11.54 -14.62
CA LYS A 122 -0.82 -12.54 -15.28
C LYS A 122 -0.05 -13.40 -14.31
#